data_AF-A0A7S3F862-F1
#
_entry.id   AF-A0A7S3F862-F1
#
_cell.length_a   1.000
_cell.length_b   1.000
_cell.length_c   1.000
_cell.angle_alpha   90.00
_cell.angle_beta   90.00
_cell.angle_gamma   90.00
#
_symmetry.space_group_name_H-M   'P 1'
#
loop_
_entity.id
_entity.type
_entity.pdbx_description
1 polymer ?
#
loop_
_entity_poly.entity_id
_entity_poly.type
_entity_poly.pdbx_seq_one_letter_code
_entity_poly.pdbx_strand_id
1 'polypeptide(L)'
;VEVGYSRAVILGGWKLILVLHPAAETDQVTHPCRTIHGLLLTNATDGAHRVRVKFLYDALERHPVHHCDVVQLYDLSADPAEQNNLAASMPGKVEYLRTYIQAHLER
;
A
#
# COMPACT_ATOMS: atom_id res chain seq x y z
N VAL A 1 4.60 -14.11 -3.27
CA VAL A 1 3.67 -12.97 -3.06
C VAL A 1 4.00 -12.42 -1.70
N GLU A 2 4.44 -11.17 -1.63
CA GLU A 2 4.55 -10.46 -0.36
C GLU A 2 3.30 -9.59 -0.22
N VAL A 3 2.53 -9.78 0.84
CA VAL A 3 1.47 -8.82 1.21
C VAL A 3 2.06 -7.93 2.28
N GLY A 4 2.60 -6.81 1.82
CA GLY A 4 3.21 -5.80 2.67
C GLY A 4 2.15 -4.95 3.36
N TYR A 5 2.61 -4.27 4.38
CA TYR A 5 1.92 -3.22 5.11
C TYR A 5 1.01 -2.31 4.25
N SER A 6 -0.10 -1.85 4.83
CA SER A 6 -1.06 -0.95 4.15
C SER A 6 -1.77 -1.59 2.95
N ARG A 7 -1.96 -2.91 2.95
CA ARG A 7 -2.53 -3.64 1.80
C ARG A 7 -1.69 -3.45 0.54
N ALA A 8 -0.37 -3.53 0.68
CA ALA A 8 0.52 -3.61 -0.47
C ALA A 8 0.64 -5.06 -0.90
N VAL A 9 0.77 -5.32 -2.21
CA VAL A 9 1.12 -6.64 -2.72
C VAL A 9 2.25 -6.53 -3.73
N ILE A 10 3.24 -7.40 -3.59
CA ILE A 10 4.34 -7.55 -4.54
C ILE A 10 4.26 -8.94 -5.18
N LEU A 11 4.16 -8.97 -6.51
CA LEU A 11 4.07 -10.19 -7.30
C LEU A 11 4.74 -10.00 -8.66
N GLY A 12 5.75 -10.82 -8.95
CA GLY A 12 6.38 -10.89 -10.28
C GLY A 12 6.92 -9.54 -10.76
N GLY A 13 7.56 -8.77 -9.89
CA GLY A 13 8.09 -7.43 -10.20
C GLY A 13 7.06 -6.30 -10.12
N TRP A 14 5.77 -6.59 -9.89
CA TRP A 14 4.75 -5.56 -9.74
C TRP A 14 4.44 -5.30 -8.28
N LYS A 15 4.27 -4.02 -7.92
CA LYS A 15 3.83 -3.59 -6.60
C LYS A 15 2.53 -2.80 -6.73
N LEU A 16 1.50 -3.23 -6.01
CA LEU A 16 0.27 -2.46 -5.80
C LEU A 16 0.23 -2.02 -4.34
N ILE A 17 -0.15 -0.76 -4.09
CA ILE A 17 -0.39 -0.19 -2.76
C ILE A 17 -1.80 0.41 -2.76
N LEU A 18 -2.59 0.09 -1.72
CA LEU A 18 -3.93 0.65 -1.52
C LEU A 18 -3.95 1.50 -0.24
N VAL A 19 -3.89 2.82 -0.38
CA VAL A 19 -3.91 3.76 0.73
C VAL A 19 -5.35 4.02 1.16
N LEU A 20 -5.74 3.50 2.33
CA LEU A 20 -7.06 3.79 2.92
C LEU A 20 -6.96 5.00 3.85
N HIS A 21 -7.93 5.91 3.74
CA HIS A 21 -8.07 7.10 4.58
C HIS A 21 -6.81 8.01 4.64
N PRO A 22 -6.25 8.45 3.49
CA PRO A 22 -5.07 9.30 3.50
C PRO A 22 -5.29 10.67 4.20
N ALA A 23 -6.55 11.09 4.33
CA ALA A 23 -6.93 12.39 4.87
C ALA A 23 -7.51 12.38 6.31
N ALA A 24 -7.82 11.23 6.90
CA ALA A 24 -8.64 11.20 8.12
C ALA A 24 -7.85 11.29 9.44
N GLU A 25 -6.53 11.04 9.42
CA GLU A 25 -5.69 11.06 10.64
C GLU A 25 -4.41 11.91 10.47
N THR A 26 -4.31 12.74 9.43
CA THR A 26 -3.16 13.65 9.25
C THR A 26 -3.45 15.02 9.86
N ASP A 27 -2.94 15.27 11.06
CA ASP A 27 -3.03 16.55 11.79
C ASP A 27 -2.05 17.63 11.23
N GLN A 28 -1.91 17.74 9.90
CA GLN A 28 -0.95 18.67 9.30
C GLN A 28 -1.54 19.46 8.13
N VAL A 29 -1.90 20.72 8.44
CA VAL A 29 -2.45 21.76 7.55
C VAL A 29 -1.60 22.05 6.30
N THR A 30 -0.33 21.62 6.28
CA THR A 30 0.64 21.90 5.20
C THR A 30 0.94 20.73 4.25
N HIS A 31 0.77 19.46 4.68
CA HIS A 31 1.05 18.29 3.84
C HIS A 31 0.02 17.18 4.09
N PRO A 32 -1.16 17.24 3.44
CA PRO A 32 -2.13 16.15 3.53
C PRO A 32 -1.48 14.84 3.08
N CYS A 33 -1.85 13.72 3.71
CA CYS A 33 -1.38 12.37 3.35
C CYS A 33 0.13 12.10 3.54
N ARG A 34 0.88 13.00 4.19
CA ARG A 34 2.30 12.79 4.49
C ARG A 34 2.54 11.56 5.35
N THR A 35 1.74 11.40 6.40
CA THR A 35 1.84 10.25 7.29
C THR A 35 0.74 9.26 6.93
N ILE A 36 1.12 8.08 6.44
CA ILE A 36 0.17 7.00 6.18
C ILE A 36 0.22 6.00 7.32
N HIS A 37 -0.96 5.70 7.85
CA HIS A 37 -1.16 4.62 8.79
C HIS A 37 -1.25 3.34 8.00
N GLY A 38 -0.21 2.53 8.06
CA GLY A 38 -0.30 1.20 7.55
C GLY A 38 -0.69 0.21 8.62
N LEU A 39 -1.40 -0.82 8.19
CA LEU A 39 -1.74 -1.95 9.03
C LEU A 39 -0.81 -3.11 8.65
N LEU A 40 0.00 -3.57 9.60
CA LEU A 40 0.68 -4.85 9.46
C LEU A 40 -0.34 -5.96 9.66
N LEU A 41 -0.43 -6.84 8.67
CA LEU A 41 -1.07 -8.13 8.84
C LEU A 41 0.06 -9.12 9.09
N THR A 42 0.42 -9.37 10.35
CA THR A 42 1.33 -10.48 10.64
C THR A 42 0.55 -11.79 10.56
N ASN A 43 1.14 -12.79 9.91
CA ASN A 43 0.80 -14.19 10.16
C ASN A 43 1.38 -14.58 11.53
N ALA A 44 0.84 -14.02 12.62
CA ALA A 44 1.16 -14.52 13.94
C ALA A 44 0.52 -15.91 14.06
N THR A 45 1.36 -16.94 14.02
CA THR A 45 1.06 -18.38 14.11
C THR A 45 0.40 -18.82 15.42
N ASP A 46 -0.06 -17.89 16.27
CA ASP A 46 -0.79 -18.18 17.50
C ASP A 46 -2.24 -17.69 17.38
N GLY A 47 -3.07 -18.56 16.79
CA GLY A 47 -4.43 -18.96 17.19
C GLY A 47 -5.52 -17.98 17.62
N ALA A 48 -5.29 -16.70 17.94
CA ALA A 48 -6.36 -15.85 18.47
C ALA A 48 -6.20 -14.34 18.30
N HIS A 49 -5.06 -13.80 17.85
CA HIS A 49 -4.92 -12.36 17.72
C HIS A 49 -4.18 -11.99 16.43
N ARG A 50 -4.93 -11.57 15.40
CA ARG A 50 -4.37 -10.72 14.34
C ARG A 50 -3.94 -9.41 15.01
N VAL A 51 -2.69 -9.31 15.46
CA VAL A 51 -2.17 -8.08 16.05
C VAL A 51 -2.11 -7.04 14.94
N ARG A 52 -3.07 -6.11 14.98
CA ARG A 52 -3.10 -4.95 14.10
C ARG A 52 -2.03 -3.98 14.57
N VAL A 53 -0.77 -4.20 14.18
CA VAL A 53 0.29 -3.22 14.43
C VAL A 53 0.03 -2.05 13.49
N LYS A 54 -0.39 -0.93 14.07
CA LYS A 54 -0.40 0.36 13.38
C LYS A 54 1.05 0.83 13.31
N PHE A 55 1.56 1.05 12.11
CA PHE A 55 2.82 1.77 11.93
C PHE A 55 2.55 3.01 11.09
N LEU A 56 3.33 4.05 11.36
CA LEU A 56 3.30 5.32 10.65
C LEU A 56 4.52 5.34 9.74
N TYR A 57 4.35 5.72 8.47
CA TYR A 57 5.49 6.03 7.61
C TYR A 57 5.27 7.35 6.86
N ASP A 58 6.37 8.05 6.61
CA ASP A 58 6.40 9.26 5.79
C ASP A 58 6.28 8.86 4.31
N ALA A 59 5.07 8.97 3.78
CA ALA A 59 4.75 8.66 2.41
C ALA A 59 5.29 9.71 1.44
N LEU A 60 5.43 10.97 1.88
CA LEU A 60 6.01 12.04 1.06
C LEU A 60 7.49 11.77 0.79
N GLU A 61 8.24 11.30 1.79
CA GLU A 61 9.64 10.92 1.62
C GLU A 61 9.80 9.80 0.57
N ARG A 62 8.90 8.82 0.59
CA ARG A 62 9.01 7.61 -0.23
C ARG A 62 8.37 7.72 -1.60
N HIS A 63 7.28 8.46 -1.72
CA HIS A 63 6.48 8.66 -2.92
C HIS A 63 6.17 10.16 -3.12
N PRO A 64 7.19 11.00 -3.38
CA PRO A 64 7.04 12.46 -3.34
C PRO A 64 5.92 12.98 -4.24
N VAL A 65 5.69 12.34 -5.38
CA VAL A 65 4.65 12.74 -6.34
C VAL A 65 3.30 12.08 -6.05
N HIS A 66 3.30 10.83 -5.60
CA HIS A 66 2.11 9.97 -5.56
C HIS A 66 1.63 9.63 -4.14
N HIS A 67 2.23 10.22 -3.10
CA HIS A 67 1.93 9.91 -1.69
C HIS A 67 0.44 10.06 -1.31
N CYS A 68 -0.29 10.94 -1.97
CA CYS A 68 -1.74 11.12 -1.76
C CYS A 68 -2.61 10.14 -2.55
N ASP A 69 -2.06 9.41 -3.53
CA ASP A 69 -2.84 8.55 -4.41
C ASP A 69 -3.35 7.32 -3.64
N VAL A 70 -4.67 7.14 -3.65
CA VAL A 70 -5.36 6.02 -2.99
C VAL A 70 -4.96 4.66 -3.57
N VAL A 71 -4.63 4.64 -4.86
CA VAL A 71 -4.21 3.44 -5.59
C VAL A 71 -2.91 3.74 -6.30
N GLN A 72 -1.87 2.99 -5.96
CA GLN A 72 -0.55 3.15 -6.55
C GLN A 72 -0.07 1.82 -7.12
N LEU A 73 0.34 1.83 -8.38
CA LEU A 73 0.84 0.65 -9.08
C LEU A 73 2.20 0.96 -9.71
N TYR A 74 3.20 0.14 -9.41
CA TYR A 74 4.57 0.30 -9.90
C TYR A 74 5.07 -1.01 -10.55
N ASP A 75 5.81 -0.88 -11.64
CA ASP A 75 6.63 -1.95 -12.20
C ASP A 75 8.05 -1.80 -11.65
N LEU A 76 8.43 -2.59 -10.66
CA LEU A 76 9.73 -2.51 -10.00
C LEU A 76 10.89 -2.91 -10.94
N SER A 77 10.60 -3.57 -12.05
CA SER A 77 11.61 -3.96 -13.03
C SER A 77 12.06 -2.76 -13.86
N ALA A 78 11.14 -1.85 -14.16
CA ALA A 78 11.38 -0.64 -14.95
C ALA A 78 11.54 0.62 -14.09
N ASP A 79 10.89 0.64 -12.93
CA ASP A 79 10.82 1.75 -11.98
C ASP A 79 11.03 1.24 -10.54
N PRO A 80 12.26 0.80 -10.19
CA PRO A 80 12.57 0.28 -8.87
C PRO A 80 12.45 1.34 -7.77
N ALA A 81 12.46 2.63 -8.15
CA ALA A 81 12.31 3.75 -7.24
C ALA A 81 10.85 4.17 -7.02
N GLU A 82 9.88 3.51 -7.67
CA GLU A 82 8.44 3.72 -7.44
C GLU A 82 8.01 5.19 -7.71
N GLN A 83 8.56 5.79 -8.78
CA GLN A 83 8.34 7.18 -9.16
C GLN A 83 7.18 7.38 -10.14
N ASN A 84 6.76 6.35 -10.86
CA ASN A 84 5.76 6.42 -11.91
C ASN A 84 4.52 5.58 -11.54
N ASN A 85 3.48 6.22 -11.01
CA ASN A 85 2.24 5.52 -10.71
C ASN A 85 1.46 5.15 -11.99
N LEU A 86 1.38 3.85 -12.30
CA LEU A 86 0.72 3.30 -13.48
C LEU A 86 -0.75 2.93 -13.25
N ALA A 87 -1.30 3.16 -12.05
CA ALA A 87 -2.62 2.64 -11.65
C ALA A 87 -3.75 3.06 -12.61
N ALA A 88 -3.75 4.32 -13.05
CA ALA A 88 -4.75 4.84 -13.99
C ALA A 88 -4.62 4.22 -15.40
N SER A 89 -3.39 3.92 -15.82
CA SER A 89 -3.10 3.37 -17.15
C SER A 89 -3.27 1.85 -17.25
N MET A 90 -3.23 1.14 -16.12
CA MET A 90 -3.27 -0.33 -16.09
C MET A 90 -4.33 -0.88 -15.12
N PRO A 91 -5.63 -0.53 -15.27
CA PRO A 91 -6.68 -0.93 -14.34
C PRO A 91 -6.83 -2.46 -14.21
N GLY A 92 -6.62 -3.22 -15.30
CA GLY A 92 -6.66 -4.69 -15.24
C GLY A 92 -5.58 -5.30 -14.34
N LYS A 93 -4.39 -4.67 -14.26
CA LYS A 93 -3.32 -5.11 -13.37
C LYS A 93 -3.65 -4.78 -11.91
N VAL A 94 -4.25 -3.62 -11.67
CA VAL A 94 -4.75 -3.22 -10.34
C VAL A 94 -5.75 -4.25 -9.82
N GLU A 95 -6.77 -4.60 -10.61
CA GLU A 95 -7.78 -5.57 -10.19
C GLU A 95 -7.18 -6.96 -9.96
N TYR A 96 -6.31 -7.42 -10.85
CA TYR A 96 -5.62 -8.71 -10.68
C TYR A 96 -4.85 -8.77 -9.35
N LEU A 97 -4.04 -7.77 -9.04
CA LEU A 97 -3.26 -7.73 -7.80
C LEU A 97 -4.16 -7.53 -6.57
N ARG A 98 -5.26 -6.78 -6.69
CA ARG A 98 -6.24 -6.60 -5.62
C ARG A 98 -6.86 -7.92 -5.15
N THR A 99 -7.06 -8.89 -6.04
CA THR A 99 -7.57 -10.21 -5.64
C THR A 99 -6.67 -10.91 -4.61
N TYR A 100 -5.35 -10.73 -4.69
CA TYR A 100 -4.41 -11.30 -3.72
C TYR A 100 -4.51 -10.63 -2.36
N ILE A 101 -4.74 -9.31 -2.33
CA ILE A 101 -5.01 -8.57 -1.09
C ILE A 101 -6.32 -9.07 -0.47
N GLN A 102 -7.39 -9.20 -1.25
CA GLN A 102 -8.69 -9.68 -0.77
C GLN A 102 -8.61 -11.10 -0.22
N ALA A 103 -8.01 -12.03 -0.98
CA ALA A 103 -7.81 -13.41 -0.56
C ALA A 103 -6.95 -13.54 0.70
N HIS A 104 -6.04 -12.59 0.96
CA HIS A 104 -5.27 -12.54 2.19
C HIS A 104 -6.08 -12.02 3.39
N LEU A 105 -7.01 -11.07 3.17
CA LEU A 105 -7.85 -10.52 4.24
C LEU A 105 -8.94 -11.50 4.71
N GLU A 106 -9.46 -12.32 3.79
CA GLU A 106 -10.50 -13.32 4.04
C GLU A 106 -10.00 -14.59 4.75
N ARG A 107 -8.68 -14.81 4.81
CA ARG A 107 -8.03 -15.85 5.62
C ARG A 107 -7.75 -15.34 7.01
#